data_AF-A0A7L4QZY9-F1
#
_entry.id   AF-A0A7L4QZY9-F1
#
_cell.length_a   1.000
_cell.length_b   1.000
_cell.length_c   1.000
_cell.angle_alpha   90.00
_cell.angle_beta   90.00
_cell.angle_gamma   90.00
#
_symmetry.space_group_name_H-M   'P 1'
#
loop_
_entity.id
_entity.type
_entity.pdbx_description
1 polymer ?
#
loop_
_entity_poly.entity_id
_entity_poly.type
_entity_poly.pdbx_seq_one_letter_code
_entity_poly.pdbx_strand_id
1 'polypeptide(L)'
;KIEVVEYSTSPEQFLKNCFLPAQVTAIEFDENDEGPVAHVEVRPEDRGIAIGKEGKNIFKAKKLALRQHNIADVMLVTDEAA
;
A
#
# COMPACT_ATOMS: atom_id res chain seq x y z
N LYS A 1 6.57 10.28 -16.63
CA LYS A 1 5.61 10.86 -15.64
C LYS A 1 6.35 11.03 -14.33
N ILE A 2 6.28 12.21 -13.72
CA ILE A 2 6.83 12.45 -12.39
C ILE A 2 5.65 12.31 -11.40
N GLU A 3 5.88 11.62 -10.30
CA GLU A 3 4.92 11.47 -9.21
C GLU A 3 5.61 11.88 -7.91
N VAL A 4 4.89 12.63 -7.08
CA VAL A 4 5.39 13.09 -5.77
C VAL A 4 4.58 12.35 -4.72
N VAL A 5 5.28 11.75 -3.76
CA VAL A 5 4.68 11.07 -2.60
C VAL A 5 5.25 11.73 -1.36
N GLU A 6 4.38 12.20 -0.47
CA GLU A 6 4.79 12.79 0.79
C GLU A 6 5.38 11.69 1.70
N TYR A 7 6.57 11.95 2.24
CA TYR A 7 7.22 11.08 3.19
C TYR A 7 6.58 11.21 4.58
N SER A 8 6.56 10.11 5.34
CA SER A 8 6.22 10.11 6.76
C SER A 8 7.11 9.10 7.48
N THR A 9 7.47 9.39 8.72
CA THR A 9 8.19 8.42 9.56
C THR A 9 7.29 7.29 10.05
N SER A 10 5.97 7.51 10.09
CA SER A 10 4.99 6.45 10.36
C SER A 10 4.78 5.60 9.10
N PRO A 11 5.08 4.29 9.13
CA PRO A 11 4.87 3.41 7.98
C PRO A 11 3.42 3.39 7.51
N GLU A 12 2.46 3.44 8.44
CA GLU A 12 1.03 3.49 8.15
C GLU A 12 0.68 4.75 7.34
N GLN A 13 1.11 5.93 7.81
CA GLN A 13 0.83 7.18 7.10
C GLN A 13 1.56 7.24 5.75
N PHE A 14 2.79 6.71 5.67
CA PHE A 14 3.53 6.66 4.43
C PHE A 14 2.85 5.77 3.37
N LEU A 15 2.31 4.63 3.78
CA LEU A 15 1.52 3.77 2.90
C LEU A 15 0.23 4.47 2.45
N LYS A 16 -0.50 5.15 3.35
CA LYS A 16 -1.66 5.98 2.96
C LYS A 16 -1.29 6.99 1.87
N ASN A 17 -0.14 7.67 2.01
CA ASN A 17 0.36 8.63 1.02
C ASN A 17 0.72 7.95 -0.32
N CYS A 18 1.25 6.72 -0.29
CA CYS A 18 1.60 5.96 -1.51
C CYS A 18 0.38 5.61 -2.37
N PHE A 19 -0.79 5.43 -1.76
CA PHE A 19 -2.02 5.02 -2.43
C PHE A 19 -2.90 6.17 -2.91
N LEU A 20 -2.59 7.43 -2.57
CA LEU A 20 -3.36 8.58 -3.06
C LEU A 20 -3.48 8.56 -4.61
N PRO A 21 -4.70 8.76 -5.16
CA PRO A 21 -5.93 9.21 -4.48
C PRO A 21 -6.83 8.10 -3.92
N ALA A 22 -6.45 6.82 -4.01
CA ALA A 22 -7.24 5.73 -3.45
C ALA A 22 -7.33 5.84 -1.92
N GLN A 23 -8.54 5.73 -1.37
CA GLN A 23 -8.75 5.86 0.05
C GLN A 23 -8.51 4.54 0.78
N VAL A 24 -7.45 4.52 1.57
CA VAL A 24 -7.11 3.43 2.49
C VAL A 24 -8.02 3.47 3.71
N THR A 25 -8.66 2.36 4.03
CA THR A 25 -9.58 2.19 5.18
C THR A 25 -8.86 1.60 6.39
N ALA A 26 -7.97 0.62 6.17
CA ALA A 26 -7.20 -0.02 7.21
C ALA A 26 -5.81 -0.45 6.70
N ILE A 27 -4.86 -0.57 7.62
CA ILE A 27 -3.55 -1.18 7.37
C ILE A 27 -3.21 -2.07 8.56
N GLU A 28 -2.93 -3.33 8.27
CA GLU A 28 -2.42 -4.30 9.24
C GLU A 28 -1.00 -4.71 8.84
N PHE A 29 -0.15 -4.93 9.84
CA PHE A 29 1.23 -5.35 9.64
C PHE A 29 1.43 -6.73 10.23
N ASP A 30 1.93 -7.64 9.39
CA ASP A 30 2.32 -8.99 9.77
C ASP A 30 3.79 -9.20 9.44
N GLU A 31 4.32 -10.35 9.85
CA GLU A 31 5.70 -10.75 9.57
C GLU A 31 5.69 -12.12 8.88
N ASN A 32 6.48 -12.26 7.81
CA ASN A 32 6.71 -13.54 7.13
C ASN A 32 8.21 -13.87 7.10
N ASP A 33 8.58 -15.00 6.49
CA ASP A 33 9.97 -15.45 6.41
C ASP A 33 10.91 -14.46 5.67
N GLU A 34 10.35 -13.55 4.85
CA GLU A 34 11.07 -12.55 4.06
C GLU A 34 11.09 -11.15 4.72
N GLY A 35 10.26 -10.91 5.73
CA GLY A 35 10.19 -9.67 6.52
C GLY A 35 8.77 -9.13 6.76
N PRO A 36 8.64 -7.85 7.19
CA PRO A 36 7.34 -7.24 7.47
C PRO A 36 6.48 -7.10 6.21
N VAL A 37 5.20 -7.46 6.31
CA VAL A 37 4.21 -7.38 5.24
C VAL A 37 3.07 -6.45 5.67
N ALA A 38 2.67 -5.55 4.78
CA ALA A 38 1.54 -4.66 5.01
C ALA A 38 0.30 -5.12 4.24
N HIS A 39 -0.76 -5.45 4.97
CA HIS A 39 -2.10 -5.71 4.44
C HIS A 39 -2.87 -4.39 4.40
N VAL A 40 -3.13 -3.89 3.21
CA VAL A 40 -3.76 -2.59 2.98
C VAL A 40 -5.17 -2.82 2.46
N GLU A 41 -6.14 -2.29 3.20
CA GLU A 41 -7.53 -2.26 2.78
C GLU A 41 -7.83 -0.89 2.18
N VAL A 42 -8.54 -0.89 1.05
CA VAL A 42 -8.99 0.33 0.37
C VAL A 42 -10.49 0.23 0.14
N ARG A 43 -11.13 1.40 -0.03
CA ARG A 43 -12.53 1.42 -0.43
C ARG A 43 -12.76 0.57 -1.70
N PRO A 44 -13.86 -0.21 -1.77
CA PRO A 44 -14.13 -1.07 -2.92
C PRO A 44 -14.10 -0.33 -4.26
N GLU A 45 -14.63 0.88 -4.32
CA GLU A 45 -14.63 1.74 -5.51
C GLU A 45 -13.23 2.18 -5.95
N ASP A 46 -12.28 2.26 -5.03
CA ASP A 46 -10.92 2.72 -5.26
C ASP A 46 -9.92 1.59 -5.57
N ARG A 47 -10.33 0.32 -5.44
CA ARG A 47 -9.46 -0.85 -5.64
C ARG A 47 -8.76 -0.84 -7.01
N GLY A 48 -9.49 -0.46 -8.06
CA GLY A 48 -8.92 -0.34 -9.41
C GLY A 48 -7.81 0.72 -9.50
N ILE A 49 -7.97 1.83 -8.79
CA ILE A 49 -7.00 2.92 -8.73
C ILE A 49 -5.79 2.50 -7.88
N ALA A 50 -6.02 1.82 -6.75
CA ALA A 50 -4.97 1.32 -5.86
C ALA A 50 -4.03 0.32 -6.57
N ILE A 51 -4.59 -0.59 -7.39
CA ILE A 51 -3.81 -1.50 -8.24
C ILE A 51 -3.12 -0.70 -9.35
N GLY A 52 -3.88 0.18 -10.01
CA GLY A 52 -3.43 0.91 -11.20
C GLY A 52 -3.31 0.03 -12.44
N LYS A 53 -3.16 0.66 -13.61
CA LYS A 53 -2.98 -0.07 -14.88
C LYS A 53 -1.79 -1.02 -14.78
N GLU A 54 -2.01 -2.31 -15.06
CA GLU A 54 -0.98 -3.37 -15.00
C GLU A 54 -0.29 -3.48 -13.63
N GLY A 55 -0.98 -3.12 -12.55
CA GLY A 55 -0.43 -3.18 -11.19
C GLY A 55 0.59 -2.07 -10.88
N LYS A 56 0.75 -1.08 -11.76
CA LYS A 56 1.79 -0.05 -11.64
C LYS A 56 1.78 0.67 -10.28
N ASN A 57 0.60 0.91 -9.69
CA ASN A 57 0.50 1.65 -8.44
C ASN A 57 0.88 0.78 -7.24
N ILE A 58 0.39 -0.47 -7.18
CA ILE A 58 0.77 -1.40 -6.11
C ILE A 58 2.27 -1.75 -6.16
N PHE A 59 2.85 -1.95 -7.34
CA PHE A 59 4.30 -2.19 -7.47
C PHE A 59 5.14 -0.99 -7.05
N LYS A 60 4.66 0.24 -7.29
CA LYS A 60 5.31 1.47 -6.81
C LYS A 60 5.26 1.51 -5.28
N ALA A 61 4.10 1.24 -4.67
CA ALA A 61 3.94 1.21 -3.21
C ALA A 61 4.89 0.19 -2.57
N LYS A 62 4.97 -1.05 -3.10
CA LYS A 62 5.92 -2.09 -2.65
C LYS A 62 7.37 -1.58 -2.63
N LYS A 63 7.82 -0.99 -3.75
CA LYS A 63 9.20 -0.47 -3.86
C LYS A 63 9.50 0.68 -2.90
N LEU A 64 8.54 1.58 -2.70
CA LEU A 64 8.70 2.71 -1.80
C LEU A 64 8.69 2.25 -0.33
N ALA A 65 7.79 1.34 0.02
CA ALA A 65 7.66 0.78 1.37
C ALA A 65 8.94 0.02 1.79
N LEU A 66 9.47 -0.82 0.90
CA LEU A 66 10.75 -1.51 1.14
C LEU A 66 11.89 -0.51 1.36
N ARG A 67 12.02 0.50 0.49
CA ARG A 67 13.12 1.47 0.56
C ARG A 67 13.09 2.33 1.83
N GLN A 68 11.91 2.74 2.27
CA GLN A 68 11.78 3.74 3.35
C GLN A 68 11.48 3.14 4.72
N HIS A 69 10.86 1.97 4.78
CA HIS A 69 10.38 1.36 6.02
C HIS A 69 10.74 -0.12 6.15
N ASN A 70 11.54 -0.68 5.22
CA ASN A 70 11.92 -2.09 5.23
C ASN A 70 10.72 -3.06 5.28
N ILE A 71 9.61 -2.67 4.66
CA ILE A 71 8.43 -3.53 4.47
C ILE A 71 8.71 -4.39 3.24
N ALA A 72 8.84 -5.69 3.44
CA ALA A 72 9.14 -6.68 2.41
C ALA A 72 8.04 -6.76 1.35
N ASP A 73 6.77 -6.72 1.77
CA ASP A 73 5.66 -6.75 0.82
C ASP A 73 4.43 -5.91 1.21
N VAL A 74 3.61 -5.55 0.22
CA VAL A 74 2.35 -4.82 0.39
C VAL A 74 1.23 -5.53 -0.37
N MET A 75 0.19 -5.97 0.31
CA MET A 75 -0.93 -6.69 -0.29
C MET A 75 -2.24 -5.91 -0.16
N LEU A 76 -3.04 -5.89 -1.22
CA LEU A 76 -4.40 -5.33 -1.16
C LEU A 76 -5.38 -6.42 -0.75
N VAL A 77 -5.90 -6.32 0.47
CA VAL A 77 -6.95 -7.22 0.97
C VAL A 77 -8.33 -6.70 0.56
N THR A 78 -9.26 -7.62 0.32
CA THR A 78 -10.69 -7.31 0.27
C THR A 78 -11.27 -7.67 1.63
N ASP A 79 -12.06 -6.77 2.21
CA ASP A 79 -13.02 -7.20 3.22
C ASP A 79 -14.10 -8.00 2.48
N GLU A 80 -13.96 -9.33 2.45
CA GLU A 80 -15.06 -10.23 2.10
C GLU A 80 -15.99 -10.34 3.32
N ALA A 81 -16.59 -9.22 3.71
CA ALA A 81 -17.77 -9.24 4.55
C ALA A 81 -18.93 -9.76 3.68
N ALA A 82 -19.17 -11.07 3.81
CA ALA A 82 -20.28 -11.82 3.24
C ALA A 82 -21.66 -11.23 3.57
#